data_AF-A0A7V3H5I1-F1
#
_entry.id   AF-A0A7V3H5I1-F1
#
_cell.length_a   1.000
_cell.length_b   1.000
_cell.length_c   1.000
_cell.angle_alpha   90.00
_cell.angle_beta   90.00
_cell.angle_gamma   90.00
#
_symmetry.space_group_name_H-M   'P 1'
#
loop_
_entity.id
_entity.type
_entity.pdbx_description
1 polymer ?
#
loop_
_entity_poly.entity_id
_entity_poly.type
_entity_poly.pdbx_seq_one_letter_code
_entity_poly.pdbx_strand_id
1 'polypeptide(L)'
;MHDASEIARAFFIESEVDYRIAQLLSGTEYHSRTIYFIQQAVEKIVKACLSLKNIRTVDHNLSALFAAVYQENFSNMDDLVRGIDSLERHGARVRFPLFQRPDLPIWIPSRSYTEGDAGRAMRTGEVVYRSLKAYLDQALADPGTAAQPNPPPPTQPPAG
;
A
#
# COMPACT_ATOMS: atom_id res chain seq x y z
N MET A 1 -7.14 -19.48 17.39
CA MET A 1 -6.22 -18.70 16.54
C MET A 1 -7.03 -18.28 15.33
N HIS A 2 -7.10 -16.99 14.98
CA HIS A 2 -7.92 -16.53 13.85
C HIS A 2 -7.39 -17.09 12.52
N ASP A 3 -8.32 -17.40 11.61
CA ASP A 3 -8.00 -17.90 10.27
C ASP A 3 -7.30 -16.82 9.42
N ALA A 4 -6.48 -17.26 8.47
CA ALA A 4 -5.72 -16.39 7.57
C ALA A 4 -6.65 -15.44 6.80
N SER A 5 -7.80 -15.96 6.35
CA SER A 5 -8.82 -15.22 5.61
C SER A 5 -9.52 -14.17 6.47
N GLU A 6 -9.78 -14.48 7.74
CA GLU A 6 -10.37 -13.53 8.70
C GLU A 6 -9.42 -12.36 8.96
N ILE A 7 -8.13 -12.65 9.16
CA ILE A 7 -7.09 -11.62 9.37
C ILE A 7 -6.94 -10.76 8.11
N ALA A 8 -6.91 -11.37 6.93
CA ALA A 8 -6.86 -10.66 5.66
C ALA A 8 -8.06 -9.70 5.49
N ARG A 9 -9.28 -10.16 5.81
CA ARG A 9 -10.49 -9.31 5.80
C ARG A 9 -10.38 -8.14 6.77
N ALA A 10 -9.88 -8.35 7.98
CA ALA A 10 -9.72 -7.29 8.97
C ALA A 10 -8.77 -6.19 8.47
N PHE A 11 -7.60 -6.56 7.94
CA PHE A 11 -6.68 -5.59 7.35
C PHE A 11 -7.27 -4.89 6.13
N PHE A 12 -8.00 -5.62 5.28
CA PHE A 12 -8.60 -5.05 4.08
C PHE A 12 -9.68 -4.01 4.40
N ILE A 13 -10.55 -4.28 5.39
CA ILE A 13 -11.55 -3.31 5.86
C ILE A 13 -10.87 -2.04 6.38
N GLU A 14 -9.87 -2.18 7.24
CA GLU A 14 -9.14 -1.04 7.80
C GLU A 14 -8.38 -0.24 6.73
N SER A 15 -7.84 -0.94 5.74
CA SER A 15 -7.22 -0.35 4.57
C SER A 15 -8.20 0.48 3.73
N GLU A 16 -9.44 0.01 3.55
CA GLU A 16 -10.49 0.77 2.85
C GLU A 16 -10.86 2.06 3.58
N VAL A 17 -10.93 2.02 4.91
CA VAL A 17 -11.18 3.22 5.72
C VAL A 17 -10.08 4.24 5.52
N ASP A 18 -8.80 3.85 5.66
CA ASP A 18 -7.67 4.76 5.48
C ASP A 18 -7.60 5.34 4.07
N TYR A 19 -7.85 4.51 3.05
CA TYR A 19 -7.85 4.97 1.66
C TYR A 19 -8.92 6.03 1.42
N ARG A 20 -10.14 5.81 1.91
CA ARG A 20 -11.24 6.78 1.79
C ARG A 20 -10.91 8.08 2.52
N ILE A 21 -10.30 8.02 3.70
CA ILE A 21 -9.85 9.21 4.43
C ILE A 21 -8.78 9.95 3.62
N ALA A 22 -7.80 9.25 3.04
CA ALA A 22 -6.79 9.88 2.20
C ALA A 22 -7.41 10.60 1.00
N GLN A 23 -8.41 9.99 0.35
CA GLN A 23 -9.17 10.62 -0.73
C GLN A 23 -9.91 11.88 -0.27
N LEU A 24 -10.57 11.85 0.89
CA LEU A 24 -11.27 13.01 1.45
C LEU A 24 -10.33 14.19 1.77
N LEU A 25 -9.11 13.89 2.21
CA LEU A 25 -8.09 14.91 2.51
C LEU A 25 -7.33 15.37 1.27
N SER A 26 -7.43 14.66 0.14
CA SER A 26 -6.72 15.01 -1.09
C SER A 26 -7.21 16.36 -1.64
N GLY A 27 -6.28 17.24 -1.99
CA GLY A 27 -6.60 18.61 -2.44
C GLY A 27 -6.92 19.59 -1.30
N THR A 28 -6.83 19.17 -0.05
CA THR A 28 -6.90 20.07 1.13
C THR A 28 -5.51 20.45 1.61
N GLU A 29 -5.44 21.39 2.57
CA GLU A 29 -4.20 21.81 3.26
C GLU A 29 -3.59 20.71 4.15
N TYR A 30 -4.30 19.60 4.40
CA TYR A 30 -3.85 18.53 5.30
C TYR A 30 -2.85 17.56 4.64
N HIS A 31 -1.88 18.07 3.90
CA HIS A 31 -0.95 17.31 3.06
C HIS A 31 -0.25 16.17 3.80
N SER A 32 0.32 16.45 4.97
CA SER A 32 0.98 15.42 5.80
C SER A 32 0.03 14.29 6.22
N ARG A 33 -1.26 14.61 6.44
CA ARG A 33 -2.28 13.62 6.82
C ARG A 33 -2.76 12.83 5.63
N THR A 34 -2.90 13.46 4.46
CA THR A 34 -3.15 12.76 3.19
C THR A 34 -2.08 11.68 2.95
N ILE A 35 -0.80 12.05 3.09
CA ILE A 35 0.33 11.10 2.92
C ILE A 35 0.28 9.99 3.98
N TYR A 36 0.01 10.34 5.23
CA TYR A 36 -0.10 9.35 6.30
C TYR A 36 -1.20 8.30 6.02
N PHE A 37 -2.40 8.74 5.66
CA PHE A 37 -3.51 7.82 5.43
C PHE A 37 -3.30 6.95 4.18
N ILE A 38 -2.74 7.48 3.08
CA ILE A 38 -2.44 6.64 1.93
C ILE A 38 -1.31 5.64 2.21
N GLN A 39 -0.31 6.03 3.02
CA GLN A 39 0.72 5.10 3.50
C GLN A 39 0.10 3.97 4.34
N GLN A 40 -0.81 4.27 5.27
CA GLN A 40 -1.47 3.26 6.09
C GLN A 40 -2.39 2.34 5.29
N ALA A 41 -3.12 2.88 4.31
CA ALA A 41 -3.92 2.09 3.40
C ALA A 41 -3.07 1.06 2.65
N VAL A 42 -1.94 1.51 2.07
CA VAL A 42 -1.02 0.61 1.35
C VAL A 42 -0.36 -0.42 2.28
N GLU A 43 0.09 -0.01 3.47
CA GLU A 43 0.66 -0.94 4.45
C GLU A 43 -0.35 -2.04 4.83
N LYS A 44 -1.60 -1.65 5.13
CA LYS A 44 -2.65 -2.60 5.55
C LYS A 44 -3.08 -3.50 4.41
N ILE A 45 -3.24 -3.00 3.17
CA ILE A 45 -3.63 -3.86 2.05
C ILE A 45 -2.53 -4.87 1.69
N VAL A 46 -1.25 -4.51 1.83
CA VAL A 46 -0.13 -5.45 1.67
C VAL A 46 -0.17 -6.51 2.77
N LYS A 47 -0.43 -6.13 4.02
CA LYS A 47 -0.60 -7.07 5.14
C LYS A 47 -1.81 -7.98 4.96
N ALA A 48 -2.90 -7.50 4.35
CA ALA A 48 -4.04 -8.33 3.98
C ALA A 48 -3.63 -9.41 2.98
N CYS A 49 -2.87 -9.06 1.93
CA CYS A 49 -2.30 -10.04 1.01
C CYS A 49 -1.43 -11.06 1.76
N LEU A 50 -0.38 -10.62 2.46
CA LEU A 50 0.53 -11.51 3.19
C LEU A 50 -0.19 -12.47 4.16
N SER A 51 -1.28 -12.00 4.79
CA SER A 51 -2.10 -12.83 5.68
C SER A 51 -2.73 -14.02 4.96
N LEU A 52 -3.12 -13.90 3.69
CA LEU A 52 -3.61 -15.03 2.87
C LEU A 52 -2.53 -16.10 2.63
N LYS A 53 -1.25 -15.76 2.79
CA LYS A 53 -0.12 -16.68 2.72
C LYS A 53 0.33 -17.15 4.11
N ASN A 54 -0.47 -16.93 5.15
CA ASN A 54 -0.15 -17.16 6.56
C ASN A 54 1.09 -16.41 7.06
N ILE A 55 1.47 -15.32 6.40
CA ILE A 55 2.61 -14.48 6.80
C ILE A 55 2.08 -13.34 7.66
N ARG A 56 2.54 -13.29 8.91
CA ARG A 56 2.19 -12.25 9.88
C ARG A 56 3.46 -11.52 10.27
N THR A 57 3.53 -10.23 9.98
CA THR A 57 4.69 -9.41 10.33
C THR A 57 4.26 -8.09 10.97
N VAL A 58 5.06 -7.66 11.94
CA VAL A 58 5.03 -6.31 12.52
C VAL A 58 6.05 -5.39 11.85
N ASP A 59 6.90 -5.92 10.97
CA ASP A 59 7.94 -5.18 10.28
C ASP A 59 7.36 -4.20 9.25
N HIS A 60 8.13 -3.17 8.96
CA HIS A 60 7.81 -2.11 7.99
C HIS A 60 8.64 -2.20 6.70
N ASN A 61 9.26 -3.35 6.41
CA ASN A 61 9.93 -3.63 5.14
C ASN A 61 9.02 -4.53 4.28
N LEU A 62 7.82 -4.05 3.99
CA LEU A 62 6.77 -4.82 3.33
C LEU A 62 7.05 -4.94 1.84
N SER A 63 7.69 -3.96 1.21
CA SER A 63 8.03 -3.99 -0.21
C SER A 63 8.85 -5.23 -0.61
N ALA A 64 9.94 -5.51 0.10
CA ALA A 64 10.80 -6.67 -0.17
C ALA A 64 10.08 -8.01 0.12
N LEU A 65 9.37 -8.08 1.25
CA LEU A 65 8.63 -9.29 1.64
C LEU A 65 7.48 -9.58 0.67
N PHE A 66 6.75 -8.55 0.24
CA PHE A 66 5.67 -8.68 -0.72
C PHE A 66 6.18 -9.22 -2.06
N ALA A 67 7.27 -8.66 -2.59
CA ALA A 67 7.89 -9.14 -3.83
C ALA A 67 8.25 -10.63 -3.74
N ALA A 68 8.93 -11.03 -2.66
CA ALA A 68 9.37 -12.41 -2.47
C ALA A 68 8.22 -13.44 -2.47
N VAL A 69 7.02 -13.02 -2.06
CA VAL A 69 5.85 -13.91 -1.91
C VAL A 69 4.91 -13.87 -3.12
N TYR A 70 4.84 -12.73 -3.80
CA TYR A 70 3.81 -12.44 -4.81
C TYR A 70 4.36 -12.16 -6.21
N GLN A 71 5.66 -12.32 -6.46
CA GLN A 71 6.29 -11.99 -7.75
C GLN A 71 5.53 -12.55 -8.95
N GLU A 72 5.07 -13.81 -8.87
CA GLU A 72 4.37 -14.51 -9.95
C GLU A 72 2.88 -14.12 -10.07
N ASN A 73 2.32 -13.43 -9.07
CA ASN A 73 0.93 -12.99 -9.06
C ASN A 73 0.74 -11.65 -9.78
N PHE A 74 1.77 -10.82 -9.95
CA PHE A 74 1.61 -9.48 -10.52
C PHE A 74 2.59 -9.23 -11.66
N SER A 75 2.06 -8.96 -12.86
CA SER A 75 2.87 -8.61 -14.03
C SER A 75 3.55 -7.24 -13.90
N ASN A 76 3.03 -6.36 -13.05
CA ASN A 76 3.55 -5.03 -12.75
C ASN A 76 4.27 -4.97 -11.39
N MET A 77 4.88 -6.07 -10.94
CA MET A 77 5.46 -6.17 -9.60
C MET A 77 6.48 -5.06 -9.29
N ASP A 78 7.35 -4.71 -10.25
CA ASP A 78 8.35 -3.66 -10.06
C ASP A 78 7.72 -2.30 -9.69
N ASP A 79 6.58 -1.95 -10.29
CA ASP A 79 5.85 -0.72 -9.97
C ASP A 79 5.21 -0.80 -8.59
N LEU A 80 4.66 -1.96 -8.23
CA LEU A 80 4.08 -2.18 -6.90
C LEU A 80 5.15 -2.03 -5.81
N VAL A 81 6.30 -2.69 -5.98
CA VAL A 81 7.42 -2.63 -5.03
C VAL A 81 7.93 -1.21 -4.88
N ARG A 82 8.16 -0.49 -6.00
CA ARG A 82 8.58 0.92 -5.97
C ARG A 82 7.54 1.79 -5.25
N GLY A 83 6.25 1.56 -5.50
CA GLY A 83 5.17 2.30 -4.87
C GLY A 83 5.09 2.08 -3.35
N ILE A 84 5.20 0.82 -2.92
CA ILE A 84 5.20 0.43 -1.50
C ILE A 84 6.42 1.06 -0.81
N ASP A 85 7.63 0.84 -1.32
CA ASP A 85 8.88 1.37 -0.74
C ASP A 85 8.87 2.90 -0.65
N SER A 86 8.42 3.58 -1.72
CA SER A 86 8.31 5.05 -1.72
C SER A 86 7.42 5.57 -0.58
N LEU A 87 6.31 4.89 -0.29
CA LEU A 87 5.42 5.27 0.81
C LEU A 87 6.00 4.89 2.18
N GLU A 88 6.64 3.73 2.31
CA GLU A 88 7.29 3.28 3.55
C GLU A 88 8.37 4.27 4.02
N ARG A 89 9.15 4.84 3.08
CA ARG A 89 10.20 5.83 3.38
C ARG A 89 9.69 7.11 4.03
N HIS A 90 8.40 7.42 3.93
CA HIS A 90 7.83 8.53 4.71
C HIS A 90 7.84 8.22 6.21
N GLY A 91 7.68 6.95 6.60
CA GLY A 91 7.83 6.47 7.96
C GLY A 91 7.05 7.29 8.99
N ALA A 92 7.70 7.61 10.11
CA ALA A 92 7.08 8.38 11.18
C ALA A 92 7.02 9.89 10.86
N ARG A 93 7.77 10.38 9.86
CA ARG A 93 7.91 11.82 9.59
C ARG A 93 6.57 12.45 9.24
N VAL A 94 5.67 11.76 8.53
CA VAL A 94 4.34 12.31 8.22
C VAL A 94 3.48 12.63 9.44
N ARG A 95 3.83 12.11 10.62
CA ARG A 95 3.08 12.30 11.86
C ARG A 95 3.78 13.18 12.87
N PHE A 96 5.08 13.01 13.04
CA PHE A 96 5.80 13.58 14.17
C PHE A 96 6.78 14.67 13.73
N PRO A 97 6.84 15.80 14.46
CA PRO A 97 7.92 16.76 14.30
C PRO A 97 9.28 16.08 14.46
N LEU A 98 10.27 16.53 13.68
CA LEU A 98 11.65 16.08 13.79
C LEU A 98 12.53 17.21 14.33
N PHE A 99 13.33 16.89 15.34
CA PHE A 99 14.14 17.85 16.11
C PHE A 99 15.45 17.22 16.61
N GLN A 100 15.86 16.08 16.04
CA GLN A 100 17.06 15.36 16.45
C GLN A 100 18.37 16.09 16.10
N ARG A 101 18.31 17.10 15.22
CA ARG A 101 19.44 17.93 14.80
C ARG A 101 19.29 19.35 15.35
N PRO A 102 20.00 19.71 16.45
CA PRO A 102 19.86 21.01 17.10
C PRO A 102 20.29 22.20 16.22
N ASP A 103 21.08 21.94 15.18
CA ASP A 103 21.58 22.92 14.21
C ASP A 103 20.57 23.26 13.10
N LEU A 104 19.45 22.53 13.02
CA LEU A 104 18.41 22.73 12.02
C LEU A 104 17.09 23.20 12.65
N PRO A 105 16.25 23.94 11.91
CA PRO A 105 14.89 24.23 12.36
C PRO A 105 14.08 22.95 12.61
N ILE A 106 13.16 23.00 13.58
CA ILE A 106 12.22 21.90 13.83
C ILE A 106 11.41 21.68 12.56
N TRP A 107 11.48 20.46 12.02
CA TRP A 107 10.67 20.07 10.89
C TRP A 107 9.26 19.74 11.38
N ILE A 108 8.25 20.41 10.83
CA ILE A 108 6.85 20.29 11.27
C ILE A 108 6.04 19.74 10.09
N PRO A 109 5.52 18.49 10.15
CA PRO A 109 4.92 17.83 9.00
C PRO A 109 3.81 18.65 8.32
N SER A 110 2.94 19.26 9.11
CA SER A 110 1.81 20.07 8.61
C SER A 110 2.21 21.37 7.95
N ARG A 111 3.47 21.80 8.08
CA ARG A 111 4.01 23.01 7.43
C ARG A 111 5.01 22.68 6.32
N SER A 112 5.64 21.52 6.41
CA SER A 112 6.75 21.14 5.53
C SER A 112 6.33 20.30 4.33
N TYR A 113 5.24 19.54 4.42
CA TYR A 113 4.68 18.86 3.24
C TYR A 113 3.82 19.79 2.41
N THR A 114 3.94 19.65 1.10
CA THR A 114 3.21 20.43 0.11
C THR A 114 2.09 19.63 -0.54
N GLU A 115 1.20 20.33 -1.24
CA GLU A 115 0.20 19.73 -2.11
C GLU A 115 0.84 18.79 -3.14
N GLY A 116 2.00 19.18 -3.70
CA GLY A 116 2.74 18.36 -4.65
C GLY A 116 3.21 17.03 -4.05
N ASP A 117 3.65 17.03 -2.79
CA ASP A 117 4.03 15.81 -2.07
C ASP A 117 2.83 14.90 -1.83
N ALA A 118 1.73 15.48 -1.35
CA ALA A 118 0.48 14.75 -1.12
C ALA A 118 -0.06 14.15 -2.42
N GLY A 119 -0.07 14.92 -3.51
CA GLY A 119 -0.53 14.46 -4.82
C GLY A 119 0.35 13.33 -5.39
N ARG A 120 1.68 13.38 -5.21
CA ARG A 120 2.57 12.29 -5.62
C ARG A 120 2.33 11.02 -4.79
N ALA A 121 2.18 11.16 -3.47
CA ALA A 121 1.87 10.04 -2.59
C ALA A 121 0.51 9.40 -2.94
N MET A 122 -0.52 10.22 -3.19
CA MET A 122 -1.84 9.74 -3.61
C MET A 122 -1.79 8.96 -4.92
N ARG A 123 -1.18 9.51 -5.97
CA ARG A 123 -1.07 8.80 -7.26
C ARG A 123 -0.32 7.48 -7.14
N THR A 124 0.78 7.48 -6.39
CA THR A 124 1.60 6.28 -6.16
C THR A 124 0.82 5.22 -5.38
N GLY A 125 0.21 5.62 -4.26
CA GLY A 125 -0.56 4.72 -3.42
C GLY A 125 -1.84 4.22 -4.08
N GLU A 126 -2.50 5.03 -4.91
CA GLU A 126 -3.70 4.62 -5.64
C GLU A 126 -3.42 3.50 -6.64
N VAL A 127 -2.29 3.55 -7.35
CA VAL A 127 -1.88 2.45 -8.26
C VAL A 127 -1.71 1.16 -7.46
N VAL A 128 -0.94 1.19 -6.39
CA VAL A 128 -0.71 0.01 -5.53
C VAL A 128 -2.03 -0.49 -4.96
N TYR A 129 -2.80 0.40 -4.34
CA TYR A 129 -4.04 0.07 -3.66
C TYR A 129 -5.05 -0.59 -4.59
N ARG A 130 -5.27 -0.02 -5.79
CA ARG A 130 -6.24 -0.58 -6.75
C ARG A 130 -5.81 -1.95 -7.26
N SER A 131 -4.53 -2.15 -7.55
CA SER A 131 -4.01 -3.46 -7.98
C SER A 131 -4.20 -4.53 -6.90
N LEU A 132 -3.85 -4.21 -5.65
CA LEU A 132 -3.97 -5.16 -4.54
C LEU A 132 -5.43 -5.38 -4.12
N LYS A 133 -6.27 -4.35 -4.21
CA LYS A 133 -7.71 -4.48 -3.98
C LYS A 133 -8.35 -5.46 -4.96
N ALA A 134 -8.06 -5.31 -6.25
CA ALA A 134 -8.62 -6.20 -7.27
C ALA A 134 -8.22 -7.67 -7.02
N TYR A 135 -6.96 -7.91 -6.63
CA TYR A 135 -6.50 -9.24 -6.23
C TYR A 135 -7.23 -9.76 -4.99
N LEU A 136 -7.35 -8.95 -3.92
CA LEU A 136 -8.00 -9.36 -2.67
C LEU A 136 -9.50 -9.63 -2.85
N ASP A 137 -10.21 -8.81 -3.63
CA ASP A 137 -11.63 -9.02 -3.93
C ASP A 137 -11.86 -10.41 -4.57
N GLN A 138 -10.98 -10.82 -5.49
CA GLN A 138 -11.03 -12.14 -6.11
C GLN A 138 -10.66 -13.25 -5.11
N ALA A 139 -9.53 -13.11 -4.43
CA ALA A 139 -9.01 -14.13 -3.51
C ALA A 139 -9.91 -14.37 -2.29
N LEU A 140 -10.64 -13.36 -1.83
CA LEU A 140 -11.59 -13.47 -0.70
C LEU A 140 -12.99 -13.93 -1.13
N ALA A 141 -13.34 -13.83 -2.41
CA ALA A 141 -14.58 -14.38 -2.97
C ALA A 141 -14.43 -15.86 -3.35
N ASP A 142 -13.27 -16.24 -3.89
CA ASP A 142 -12.90 -17.62 -4.22
C ASP A 142 -11.50 -17.95 -3.64
N PRO A 143 -11.44 -18.64 -2.49
CA PRO A 143 -10.18 -18.98 -1.82
C PRO A 143 -9.20 -19.81 -2.67
N GLY A 144 -9.67 -20.49 -3.73
CA GLY A 144 -8.82 -21.25 -4.64
C GLY A 144 -7.86 -20.38 -5.45
N THR A 145 -8.21 -19.10 -5.65
CA THR A 145 -7.43 -18.12 -6.43
C THR A 145 -6.16 -17.67 -5.69
N ALA A 146 -6.18 -17.64 -4.36
CA ALA A 146 -5.02 -17.23 -3.55
C ALA A 146 -3.81 -18.19 -3.72
N ALA A 147 -4.05 -19.39 -4.24
CA ALA A 147 -3.05 -20.43 -4.44
C ALA A 147 -2.45 -20.45 -5.87
N GLN A 148 -3.01 -19.71 -6.84
CA GLN A 148 -2.59 -19.81 -8.24
C GLN A 148 -1.95 -18.50 -8.75
N PRO A 149 -0.83 -18.57 -9.50
CA PRO A 149 -0.30 -17.40 -10.21
C PRO A 149 -1.31 -16.93 -11.27
N ASN A 150 -1.25 -15.65 -11.64
CA ASN A 150 -2.16 -15.10 -12.63
C ASN A 150 -2.00 -15.84 -13.97
N PRO A 151 -3.11 -16.19 -14.66
CA PRO A 151 -3.00 -16.73 -16.00
C PRO A 151 -2.32 -15.70 -16.91
N PRO A 152 -1.46 -16.15 -17.86
CA PRO A 152 -0.79 -15.24 -18.77
C PRO A 152 -1.82 -14.42 -19.56
N PRO A 153 -1.50 -13.16 -19.92
CA PRO A 153 -2.39 -12.35 -20.74
C PRO A 153 -2.72 -13.10 -22.05
N PRO A 154 -3.95 -12.96 -22.58
CA PRO A 154 -4.34 -13.63 -23.81
C PRO A 154 -3.36 -13.23 -24.91
N THR A 155 -2.73 -14.22 -25.53
CA THR A 155 -1.86 -14.03 -26.68
C THR A 155 -2.67 -13.32 -27.76
N GLN A 156 -2.25 -12.11 -28.15
CA GLN A 156 -2.83 -11.45 -29.31
C GLN A 156 -2.69 -12.39 -30.52
N PRO A 157 -3.76 -12.61 -31.28
CA PRO A 157 -3.66 -13.41 -32.49
C PRO A 157 -2.60 -12.79 -33.42
N PRO A 158 -1.86 -13.61 -34.18
CA PRO A 158 -0.86 -13.10 -35.10
C PRO A 158 -1.51 -12.10 -36.03
N ALA A 159 -0.88 -10.93 -36.19
CA ALA A 159 -1.25 -9.98 -37.21
C ALA A 159 -1.13 -10.69 -38.57
N GLY A 160 -2.29 -10.95 -39.19
CA GLY A 160 -2.38 -11.48 -40.54
C GLY A 160 -2.02 -10.46 -41.60
#